data_AF-A0A7C8F9M5-F1
#
_entry.id   AF-A0A7C8F9M5-F1
#
_cell.length_a   1.000
_cell.length_b   1.000
_cell.length_c   1.000
_cell.angle_alpha   90.00
_cell.angle_beta   90.00
_cell.angle_gamma   90.00
#
_symmetry.space_group_name_H-M   'P 1'
#
loop_
_entity.id
_entity.type
_entity.pdbx_description
1 polymer ?
#
loop_
_entity_poly.entity_id
_entity_poly.type
_entity_poly.pdbx_seq_one_letter_code
_entity_poly.pdbx_strand_id
1 'polypeptide(L)' 'MEERINELELRFMQQERTIQELDEIVCRQEQVLEYLQREFNVLKQQFLLMSPSVSRDPDQEEPPPHY' A
#
# COMPACT_ATOMS: atom_id res chain seq x y z
N MET A 1 -16.00 -30.61 35.13
CA MET A 1 -14.96 -30.56 34.07
C MET A 1 -15.59 -30.27 32.72
N GLU A 2 -16.69 -30.94 32.36
CA GLU A 2 -17.42 -30.72 31.09
C GLU A 2 -17.84 -29.25 30.87
N GLU A 3 -18.36 -28.55 31.89
CA GLU A 3 -18.75 -27.13 31.73
C GLU A 3 -17.60 -26.23 31.28
N ARG A 4 -16.39 -26.46 31.80
CA ARG A 4 -15.19 -25.68 31.44
C ARG A 4 -14.71 -26.01 30.03
N ILE A 5 -14.93 -27.25 29.57
CA ILE A 5 -14.63 -27.65 28.18
C ILE A 5 -15.61 -26.97 27.24
N ASN A 6 -16.91 -27.01 27.53
CA ASN A 6 -17.94 -26.35 26.71
C ASN A 6 -17.72 -24.84 26.61
N GLU A 7 -17.30 -24.20 27.71
CA GLU A 7 -16.97 -22.76 27.71
C GLU A 7 -15.77 -22.47 26.81
N LEU A 8 -14.73 -23.32 26.84
CA LEU A 8 -13.55 -23.17 25.99
C LEU A 8 -13.90 -23.40 24.52
N GLU A 9 -14.75 -24.37 24.19
CA GLU A 9 -15.23 -24.60 22.82
C GLU A 9 -15.99 -23.39 22.28
N LEU A 10 -16.89 -22.80 23.08
CA LEU A 10 -17.62 -21.59 22.68
C LEU A 10 -16.66 -20.43 22.42
N ARG A 11 -15.70 -20.20 23.32
CA ARG A 11 -14.68 -19.14 23.16
C ARG A 11 -13.80 -19.40 21.94
N PHE A 12 -13.43 -20.66 21.69
CA PHE A 12 -12.63 -21.04 20.53
C PHE A 12 -13.36 -20.75 19.23
N MET A 13 -14.63 -21.14 19.11
CA MET A 13 -15.45 -20.83 17.93
C MET A 13 -15.62 -19.33 17.70
N GLN A 14 -15.77 -18.54 18.77
CA GLN A 14 -15.81 -17.08 18.67
C GLN A 14 -14.49 -16.52 18.14
N GLN A 15 -13.36 -17.01 18.65
CA GLN A 15 -12.04 -16.59 18.20
C GLN A 15 -11.78 -16.98 16.75
N GLU A 16 -12.16 -18.18 16.34
CA GLU A 16 -12.02 -18.66 14.96
C GLU A 16 -12.80 -17.77 13.98
N ARG A 17 -14.02 -17.39 14.34
CA ARG A 17 -14.81 -16.42 13.58
C ARG A 17 -14.14 -15.05 13.51
N THR A 18 -13.64 -14.54 14.64
CA THR A 18 -12.93 -13.24 14.65
C THR A 18 -11.69 -13.27 13.75
N ILE A 19 -10.95 -14.38 13.74
CA ILE A 19 -9.78 -14.53 12.86
C ILE A 19 -10.20 -14.49 11.39
N GLN A 20 -11.27 -15.19 11.02
CA GLN A 20 -11.80 -15.15 9.65
C GLN A 20 -12.23 -13.74 9.23
N GLU A 21 -12.95 -13.03 10.10
CA GLU A 21 -13.38 -11.65 9.83
C GLU A 21 -12.18 -10.69 9.67
N LEU A 22 -11.12 -10.88 10.47
CA LEU A 22 -9.89 -10.10 10.35
C LEU A 22 -9.13 -10.42 9.05
N ASP A 23 -9.06 -11.69 8.66
CA ASP A 23 -8.42 -12.12 7.41
C ASP A 23 -9.10 -11.48 6.19
N GLU A 24 -10.43 -11.52 6.14
CA GLU A 24 -11.21 -10.87 5.08
C GLU A 24 -10.95 -9.36 4.99
N ILE A 25 -10.80 -8.69 6.14
CA ILE A 25 -10.48 -7.27 6.20
C ILE A 25 -9.05 -7.02 5.67
N VAL A 26 -8.08 -7.83 6.08
CA VAL A 26 -6.68 -7.70 5.65
C VAL A 26 -6.56 -7.90 4.13
N CYS A 27 -7.17 -8.95 3.57
CA CYS A 27 -7.18 -9.17 2.13
C CYS A 27 -7.80 -8.00 1.36
N ARG A 28 -8.89 -7.42 1.88
CA ARG A 28 -9.52 -6.24 1.26
C ARG A 28 -8.60 -5.02 1.33
N GLN A 29 -7.91 -4.81 2.44
CA GLN A 29 -6.95 -3.71 2.59
C GLN A 29 -5.77 -3.86 1.64
N GLU A 30 -5.26 -5.07 1.45
CA GLU A 30 -4.18 -5.36 0.49
C GLU A 30 -4.56 -4.94 -0.93
N GLN A 31 -5.76 -5.32 -1.39
CA GLN A 31 -6.28 -4.93 -2.71
C GLN A 31 -6.38 -3.41 -2.87
N VAL A 32 -6.82 -2.70 -1.82
CA VAL A 32 -6.90 -1.24 -1.83
C VAL A 32 -5.50 -0.61 -1.89
N LEU A 33 -4.54 -1.14 -1.14
CA LEU A 33 -3.16 -0.67 -1.16
C LEU A 33 -2.51 -0.87 -2.52
N GLU A 34 -2.69 -2.02 -3.16
CA GLU A 34 -2.21 -2.26 -4.52
C GLU A 34 -2.78 -1.25 -5.51
N TYR A 35 -4.08 -0.99 -5.43
CA TYR A 35 -4.74 0.01 -6.28
C TYR A 35 -4.13 1.39 -6.08
N LEU A 36 -4.00 1.85 -4.82
CA LEU A 36 -3.40 3.14 -4.50
C LEU A 36 -1.95 3.24 -4.96
N GLN A 37 -1.17 2.16 -4.83
CA GLN A 37 0.21 2.12 -5.29
C GLN A 37 0.31 2.27 -6.82
N ARG A 38 -0.61 1.65 -7.57
CA ARG A 38 -0.68 1.80 -9.03
C ARG A 38 -1.01 3.24 -9.41
N GLU A 39 -2.05 3.82 -8.82
CA GLU A 39 -2.44 5.21 -9.08
C GLU A 39 -1.32 6.21 -8.74
N PHE A 40 -0.62 5.99 -7.62
CA PHE A 40 0.52 6.82 -7.24
C PHE A 40 1.66 6.75 -8.25
N ASN A 41 1.95 5.56 -8.79
CA ASN A 41 2.97 5.39 -9.83
C ASN A 41 2.57 6.12 -11.13
N VAL A 42 1.30 6.07 -11.52
CA VAL A 42 0.80 6.84 -12.67
C VAL A 42 0.98 8.33 -12.45
N LEU A 43 0.60 8.84 -11.27
CA LEU A 43 0.78 10.25 -10.93
C LEU A 43 2.25 10.68 -10.96
N LYS A 44 3.15 9.84 -10.44
CA LYS A 44 4.60 10.08 -10.48
C LYS A 44 5.11 10.17 -11.92
N GLN A 45 4.66 9.29 -12.81
CA GLN A 45 5.03 9.32 -14.23
C GLN A 45 4.54 10.61 -14.91
N GLN A 46 3.30 11.02 -14.66
CA GLN A 46 2.77 12.28 -15.18
C GLN A 46 3.57 13.49 -14.69
N PHE A 47 3.92 13.52 -13.41
CA PHE A 47 4.72 14.60 -12.83
C PHE A 47 6.11 14.70 -13.50
N LEU A 48 6.79 13.58 -13.73
CA LEU A 48 8.08 13.55 -14.42
C LEU A 48 7.98 14.06 -15.87
N LEU A 49 6.91 13.72 -16.59
CA LEU A 49 6.68 14.20 -17.96
C LEU A 49 6.44 15.71 -18.03
N MET A 50 5.85 16.30 -16.98
CA MET A 50 5.56 17.74 -16.92
C MET A 50 6.75 18.59 -16.44
N SER A 51 7.79 17.99 -15.85
CA SER A 51 8.96 18.71 -15.32
C SER A 51 10.30 18.12 -15.80
N PRO A 52 10.67 18.31 -17.09
CA PRO A 52 11.95 17.82 -17.62
C PRO A 52 13.18 18.47 -16.98
N SER A 53 13.03 19.62 -16.32
CA SER A 53 14.11 20.37 -15.65
C SER A 53 14.58 19.76 -14.33
N VAL A 54 13.83 18.86 -13.70
CA VAL A 54 14.23 18.20 -12.44
C VAL A 54 15.15 16.99 -12.69
N SER A 55 15.23 16.51 -13.94
CA SER A 55 16.07 15.36 -14.34
C SER A 55 17.34 15.74 -15.10
N ARG A 56 17.64 17.03 -15.26
CA ARG A 56 18.91 17.47 -15.86
C ARG A 56 19.92 17.64 -14.72
N ASP A 57 20.94 16.79 -14.73
CA ASP A 57 22.11 16.91 -13.86
C ASP A 57 22.66 18.36 -13.99
N PRO A 58 22.84 19.13 -12.90
CA PRO A 58 23.37 20.49 -12.98
C PRO A 58 24.74 20.58 -13.68
N ASP A 59 25.47 19.46 -13.80
CA ASP A 59 26.73 19.36 -14.53
C ASP A 59 26.58 19.28 -16.07
N GLN A 60 25.35 19.20 -16.60
CA GLN A 60 25.04 19.14 -18.06
C GLN A 60 24.53 20.48 -18.61
N GLU A 61 24.61 21.57 -17.86
CA GLU A 61 24.34 22.91 -18.38
C GLU A 61 25.60 23.45 -19.07
N GLU A 62 25.67 23.30 -20.40
CA GLU A 62 26.69 23.98 -21.20
C GLU A 62 26.60 25.50 -20.97
N PRO A 63 27.72 26.19 -20.64
CA PRO A 63 27.69 27.61 -20.32
C PRO A 63 27.18 28.41 -21.52
N PRO A 64 26.31 29.41 -21.30
CA PRO A 64 25.66 30.12 -22.39
C PRO A 64 26.69 30.89 -23.24
N PRO A 65 26.54 30.92 -24.58
CA PRO A 65 27.44 31.66 -25.44
C PRO A 65 27.29 33.16 -25.18
N HIS A 66 28.37 33.78 -24.71
CA HIS A 66 28.45 35.23 -24.61
C HIS A 66 28.50 35.84 -26.03
N TYR A 67 27.49 36.65 -26.36
CA TYR A 67 27.46 37.54 -27.53
C TYR A 67 27.95 38.93 -27.16
#